data_AF-A0A9P6FLP2-F1
#
_entry.id   AF-A0A9P6FLP2-F1
#
_cell.length_a   1.000
_cell.length_b   1.000
_cell.length_c   1.000
_cell.angle_alpha   90.00
_cell.angle_beta   90.00
_cell.angle_gamma   90.00
#
_symmetry.space_group_name_H-M   'P 1'
#
loop_
_entity.id
_entity.type
_entity.pdbx_description
1 polymer ?
#
loop_
_entity_poly.entity_id
_entity_poly.type
_entity_poly.pdbx_seq_one_letter_code
_entity_poly.pdbx_strand_id
1 'polypeptide(L)'
;SNATRIFLDQRSIERALKIASSKNENAISKENIMEQLRQVRSKFDDPSTYLLCRSAGYFTNDHTCQPFTVFTLANSDSLQKGNGAAGAMVFNKIAKNVLMFGSEATLQRKTIESAIDQSNGEGSIVKALKNTLELFKETTHTSEDIPILANKLLCKELEAMADGLSSYIAEANKTVLSFVTHSFNAIY
;
A
#
# COMPACT_ATOMS: atom_id res chain seq x y z
N SER A 1 -6.47 -38.17 -14.52
CA SER A 1 -5.73 -36.91 -14.77
C SER A 1 -6.77 -35.81 -14.96
N ASN A 2 -7.00 -34.96 -13.95
CA ASN A 2 -7.89 -33.82 -14.10
C ASN A 2 -7.11 -32.71 -14.80
N ALA A 3 -7.43 -32.46 -16.07
CA ALA A 3 -6.84 -31.35 -16.82
C ALA A 3 -7.37 -30.03 -16.25
N THR A 4 -6.56 -29.36 -15.43
CA THR A 4 -6.86 -28.01 -14.97
C THR A 4 -6.93 -27.07 -16.17
N ARG A 5 -8.09 -26.45 -16.38
CA ARG A 5 -8.29 -25.42 -17.41
C ARG A 5 -8.22 -24.05 -16.74
N ILE A 6 -7.32 -23.20 -17.24
CA ILE A 6 -7.20 -21.80 -16.83
C ILE A 6 -7.98 -20.97 -17.84
N PHE A 7 -9.01 -20.27 -17.37
CA PHE A 7 -9.79 -19.35 -18.19
C PHE A 7 -9.29 -17.92 -17.94
N LEU A 8 -8.96 -17.21 -19.00
CA LEU A 8 -8.46 -15.84 -18.94
C LEU A 8 -9.48 -14.91 -19.59
N ASP A 9 -9.70 -13.75 -18.98
CA ASP A 9 -10.52 -12.69 -19.56
C ASP A 9 -9.77 -12.03 -20.72
N GLN A 10 -10.32 -12.13 -21.93
CA GLN A 10 -9.70 -11.63 -23.14
C GLN A 10 -9.41 -10.12 -23.07
N ARG A 11 -10.35 -9.32 -22.54
CA ARG A 11 -10.17 -7.87 -22.41
C ARG A 11 -9.03 -7.51 -21.46
N SER A 12 -8.84 -8.29 -20.41
CA SER A 12 -7.75 -8.10 -19.45
C SER A 12 -6.40 -8.48 -20.05
N ILE A 13 -6.33 -9.52 -20.90
CA ILE A 13 -5.13 -9.85 -21.67
C ILE A 13 -4.77 -8.70 -22.61
N GLU A 14 -5.72 -8.19 -23.38
CA GLU A 14 -5.50 -7.10 -24.33
C GLU A 14 -4.95 -5.83 -23.63
N ARG A 15 -5.52 -5.47 -22.47
CA ARG A 15 -5.03 -4.37 -21.63
C ARG A 15 -3.61 -4.61 -21.11
N ALA A 16 -3.32 -5.82 -20.64
CA ALA A 16 -1.99 -6.17 -20.12
C ALA A 16 -0.91 -6.16 -21.22
N LEU A 17 -1.24 -6.66 -22.41
CA LEU A 17 -0.33 -6.65 -23.56
C LEU A 17 -0.02 -5.22 -24.02
N LYS A 18 -1.00 -4.32 -23.99
CA LYS A 18 -0.81 -2.91 -24.32
C LYS A 18 0.24 -2.25 -23.40
N ILE A 19 0.12 -2.46 -22.09
CA ILE A 19 1.09 -1.99 -21.10
C ILE A 19 2.49 -2.57 -21.37
N ALA A 20 2.57 -3.90 -21.54
CA ALA A 20 3.83 -4.60 -21.76
C ALA A 20 4.56 -4.16 -23.05
N SER A 21 3.80 -3.75 -24.07
CA SER A 21 4.34 -3.24 -25.33
C SER A 21 4.73 -1.76 -25.29
N SER A 22 4.31 -1.02 -24.27
CA SER A 22 4.62 0.39 -24.12
C SER A 22 5.88 0.56 -23.25
N LYS A 23 6.73 1.54 -23.60
CA LYS A 23 7.89 1.90 -22.76
C LYS A 23 7.55 2.88 -21.62
N ASN A 24 6.34 3.45 -21.64
CA ASN A 24 5.94 4.60 -20.81
C ASN A 24 4.62 4.41 -20.04
N GLU A 25 3.83 3.37 -20.31
CA GLU A 25 2.61 3.10 -19.54
C GLU A 25 2.91 2.11 -18.41
N ASN A 26 2.82 2.59 -17.17
CA ASN A 26 3.08 1.78 -15.98
C ASN A 26 1.77 1.44 -15.23
N ALA A 27 0.61 1.82 -15.77
CA ALA A 27 -0.69 1.75 -15.10
C ALA A 27 -1.81 1.29 -16.07
N ILE A 28 -2.80 0.57 -15.55
CA ILE A 28 -3.97 0.07 -16.30
C ILE A 28 -5.05 1.14 -16.44
N SER A 29 -5.11 2.06 -15.47
CA SER A 29 -5.99 3.24 -15.49
C SER A 29 -5.29 4.42 -14.82
N LYS A 30 -5.69 5.64 -15.15
CA LYS A 30 -5.31 6.86 -14.41
C LYS A 30 -6.23 7.13 -13.22
N GLU A 31 -7.31 6.37 -13.09
CA GLU A 31 -8.25 6.40 -11.97
C GLU A 31 -7.86 5.33 -10.94
N ASN A 32 -8.11 5.58 -9.65
CA ASN A 32 -7.83 4.66 -8.54
C ASN A 32 -6.39 4.11 -8.55
N ILE A 33 -5.42 5.02 -8.72
CA ILE A 33 -3.98 4.67 -8.83
C ILE A 33 -3.49 3.97 -7.56
N MET A 34 -3.93 4.40 -6.38
CA MET A 34 -3.50 3.79 -5.12
C MET A 34 -3.97 2.35 -5.01
N GLU A 35 -5.16 2.06 -5.51
CA GLU A 35 -5.78 0.75 -5.51
C GLU A 35 -5.12 -0.20 -6.52
N GLN A 36 -4.40 0.35 -7.51
CA GLN A 36 -3.58 -0.42 -8.45
C GLN A 36 -2.24 -0.88 -7.87
N LEU A 37 -1.82 -0.35 -6.71
CA LEU A 37 -0.65 -0.85 -6.00
C LEU A 37 -0.93 -2.25 -5.45
N ARG A 38 -0.03 -3.19 -5.73
CA ARG A 38 -0.09 -4.52 -5.10
C ARG A 38 0.86 -4.57 -3.92
N GLN A 39 0.40 -5.09 -2.79
CA GLN A 39 1.29 -5.53 -1.72
C GLN A 39 1.74 -6.97 -1.98
N VAL A 40 2.63 -7.18 -2.95
CA VAL A 40 3.27 -8.51 -3.21
C VAL A 40 4.64 -8.60 -2.53
N ARG A 41 5.20 -7.46 -2.11
CA ARG A 41 6.59 -7.33 -1.65
C ARG A 41 6.64 -6.47 -0.39
N SER A 42 7.60 -6.78 0.47
CA SER A 42 7.94 -5.98 1.66
C SER A 42 9.17 -5.07 1.44
N LYS A 43 9.74 -5.07 0.22
CA LYS A 43 10.93 -4.28 -0.14
C LYS A 43 10.58 -2.82 -0.45
N PHE A 44 10.18 -2.07 0.56
CA PHE A 44 9.70 -0.69 0.43
C PHE A 44 10.76 0.31 -0.07
N ASP A 45 12.03 -0.06 -0.11
CA ASP A 45 13.08 0.75 -0.72
C ASP A 45 13.24 0.54 -2.24
N ASP A 46 12.57 -0.46 -2.80
CA ASP A 46 12.68 -0.83 -4.21
C ASP A 46 11.52 -0.23 -5.04
N PRO A 47 11.80 0.46 -6.16
CA PRO A 47 10.76 1.03 -7.01
C PRO A 47 9.71 0.02 -7.48
N SER A 48 10.09 -1.25 -7.63
CA SER A 48 9.18 -2.31 -8.09
C SER A 48 8.02 -2.58 -7.12
N THR A 49 8.17 -2.21 -5.84
CA THR A 49 7.10 -2.30 -4.84
C THR A 49 5.95 -1.33 -5.14
N TYR A 50 6.22 -0.27 -5.91
CA TYR A 50 5.26 0.80 -6.24
C TYR A 50 4.71 0.71 -7.67
N LEU A 51 4.93 -0.42 -8.36
CA LEU A 51 4.39 -0.61 -9.71
C LEU A 51 2.87 -0.80 -9.68
N LEU A 52 2.18 -0.12 -10.59
CA LEU A 52 0.71 -0.11 -10.73
C LEU A 52 0.23 -1.26 -11.59
N CYS A 53 0.69 -2.47 -11.26
CA CYS A 53 0.47 -3.65 -12.08
C CYS A 53 -0.81 -4.42 -11.72
N ARG A 54 -1.64 -3.95 -10.78
CA ARG A 54 -2.89 -4.63 -10.41
C ARG A 54 -4.02 -4.33 -11.40
N SER A 55 -4.58 -5.39 -11.98
CA SER A 55 -5.85 -5.32 -12.71
C SER A 55 -6.94 -5.99 -11.87
N ALA A 56 -8.09 -5.34 -11.77
CA ALA A 56 -9.28 -5.94 -11.19
C ALA A 56 -10.11 -6.64 -12.27
N GLY A 57 -10.63 -7.82 -11.95
CA GLY A 57 -11.64 -8.48 -12.78
C GLY A 57 -12.97 -7.72 -12.74
N TYR A 58 -13.88 -8.05 -13.66
CA TYR A 58 -15.17 -7.37 -13.79
C TYR A 58 -15.93 -7.24 -12.45
N PHE A 59 -15.99 -8.32 -11.67
CA PHE A 59 -16.69 -8.37 -10.37
C PHE A 59 -15.99 -7.61 -9.24
N THR A 60 -14.69 -7.31 -9.39
CA THR A 60 -13.88 -6.66 -8.34
C THR A 60 -13.39 -5.29 -8.76
N ASN A 61 -13.92 -4.74 -9.86
CA ASN A 61 -13.50 -3.44 -10.40
C ASN A 61 -14.14 -2.28 -9.63
N ASP A 62 -15.17 -2.54 -8.82
CA ASP A 62 -15.68 -1.59 -7.84
C ASP A 62 -14.68 -1.45 -6.68
N HIS A 63 -14.39 -0.21 -6.28
CA HIS A 63 -13.55 0.11 -5.12
C HIS A 63 -13.97 -0.60 -3.82
N THR A 64 -15.27 -0.84 -3.62
CA THR A 64 -15.81 -1.59 -2.45
C THR A 64 -15.41 -3.06 -2.43
N CYS A 65 -15.10 -3.62 -3.60
CA CYS A 65 -14.73 -5.01 -3.81
C CYS A 65 -13.21 -5.21 -3.90
N GLN A 66 -12.42 -4.15 -3.72
CA GLN A 66 -10.97 -4.21 -3.77
C GLN A 66 -10.40 -4.38 -2.37
N PRO A 67 -9.61 -5.44 -2.10
CA PRO A 67 -9.03 -5.61 -0.78
C PRO A 67 -8.02 -4.52 -0.48
N PHE A 68 -8.09 -4.06 0.76
CA PHE A 68 -7.14 -3.17 1.39
C PHE A 68 -5.75 -3.82 1.46
N THR A 69 -4.75 -2.97 1.28
CA THR A 69 -3.32 -3.26 1.41
C THR A 69 -2.72 -2.25 2.40
N VAL A 70 -1.45 -2.39 2.77
CA VAL A 70 -0.76 -1.36 3.58
C VAL A 70 -0.89 0.05 2.99
N PHE A 71 -0.94 0.20 1.67
CA PHE A 71 -1.03 1.51 1.01
C PHE A 71 -2.44 2.10 0.99
N THR A 72 -3.47 1.25 1.04
CA THR A 72 -4.89 1.67 0.92
C THR A 72 -5.66 1.56 2.23
N LEU A 73 -5.11 0.90 3.26
CA LEU A 73 -5.78 0.70 4.54
C LEU A 73 -6.21 2.02 5.21
N ALA A 74 -5.51 3.12 4.95
CA ALA A 74 -5.88 4.45 5.45
C ALA A 74 -7.24 4.94 4.93
N ASN A 75 -7.76 4.35 3.85
CA ASN A 75 -9.07 4.66 3.28
C ASN A 75 -10.19 3.80 3.91
N SER A 76 -9.87 2.94 4.87
CA SER A 76 -10.88 2.10 5.54
C SER A 76 -11.67 2.89 6.57
N ASP A 77 -12.99 2.93 6.43
CA ASP A 77 -13.89 3.62 7.38
C ASP A 77 -13.79 3.07 8.81
N SER A 78 -13.37 1.81 8.96
CA SER A 78 -13.19 1.17 10.28
C SER A 78 -11.94 1.67 11.04
N LEU A 79 -11.04 2.42 10.39
CA LEU A 79 -9.73 2.75 10.93
C LEU A 79 -9.55 4.26 11.14
N GLN A 80 -10.23 4.79 12.16
CA GLN A 80 -10.29 6.24 12.40
C GLN A 80 -9.18 6.78 13.32
N LYS A 81 -8.66 5.97 14.25
CA LYS A 81 -7.61 6.38 15.21
C LYS A 81 -6.82 5.19 15.75
N GLY A 82 -5.64 5.46 16.31
CA GLY A 82 -4.82 4.49 17.02
C GLY A 82 -3.70 3.93 16.14
N ASN A 83 -3.03 2.89 16.65
CA ASN A 83 -1.78 2.38 16.05
C ASN A 83 -1.94 1.96 14.59
N GLY A 84 -3.04 1.26 14.27
CA GLY A 84 -3.33 0.88 12.88
C GLY A 84 -3.52 2.09 11.96
N ALA A 85 -4.29 3.11 12.40
CA ALA A 85 -4.53 4.32 11.62
C ALA A 85 -3.22 5.10 11.37
N ALA A 86 -2.40 5.23 12.41
CA ALA A 86 -1.09 5.87 12.32
C ALA A 86 -0.17 5.19 11.29
N GLY A 87 -0.04 3.86 11.36
CA GLY A 87 0.78 3.11 10.40
C GLY A 87 0.23 3.18 8.97
N ALA A 88 -1.09 3.04 8.82
CA ALA A 88 -1.74 3.12 7.51
C ALA A 88 -1.56 4.50 6.85
N MET A 89 -1.66 5.58 7.63
CA MET A 89 -1.41 6.95 7.15
C MET A 89 0.01 7.11 6.57
N VAL A 90 1.02 6.58 7.27
CA VAL A 90 2.42 6.65 6.82
C VAL A 90 2.60 5.93 5.48
N PHE A 91 2.11 4.69 5.36
CA PHE A 91 2.19 3.95 4.10
C PHE A 91 1.47 4.63 2.95
N ASN A 92 0.28 5.17 3.19
CA ASN A 92 -0.49 5.90 2.19
C ASN A 92 0.29 7.13 1.68
N LYS A 93 0.92 7.88 2.59
CA LYS A 93 1.72 9.07 2.25
C LYS A 93 2.98 8.69 1.48
N ILE A 94 3.68 7.63 1.90
CA ILE A 94 4.87 7.09 1.23
C ILE A 94 4.54 6.71 -0.21
N ALA A 95 3.50 5.91 -0.42
CA ALA A 95 3.09 5.49 -1.75
C ALA A 95 2.74 6.68 -2.65
N LYS A 96 1.97 7.66 -2.13
CA LYS A 96 1.66 8.90 -2.87
C LYS A 96 2.92 9.67 -3.25
N ASN A 97 3.89 9.81 -2.35
CA ASN A 97 5.14 10.51 -2.64
C ASN A 97 5.97 9.76 -3.69
N VAL A 98 6.11 8.43 -3.59
CA VAL A 98 6.85 7.64 -4.59
C VAL A 98 6.20 7.71 -5.96
N LEU A 99 4.87 7.62 -6.04
CA LEU A 99 4.15 7.73 -7.30
C LEU A 99 4.26 9.13 -7.94
N MET A 100 4.40 10.18 -7.11
CA MET A 100 4.48 11.56 -7.59
C MET A 100 5.90 11.99 -7.96
N PHE A 101 6.90 11.57 -7.20
CA PHE A 101 8.27 12.08 -7.28
C PHE A 101 9.30 11.03 -7.72
N GLY A 102 8.92 9.75 -7.83
CA GLY A 102 9.82 8.68 -8.28
C GLY A 102 11.03 8.53 -7.36
N SER A 103 12.24 8.55 -7.93
CA SER A 103 13.51 8.44 -7.20
C SER A 103 13.73 9.56 -6.17
N GLU A 104 13.13 10.73 -6.40
CA GLU A 104 13.27 11.91 -5.52
C GLU A 104 12.27 11.90 -4.36
N ALA A 105 11.51 10.82 -4.19
CA ALA A 105 10.49 10.74 -3.16
C ALA A 105 11.12 10.66 -1.76
N THR A 106 10.75 11.61 -0.92
CA THR A 106 11.17 11.69 0.48
C THR A 106 10.01 11.47 1.45
N LEU A 107 10.36 10.99 2.65
CA LEU A 107 9.49 10.90 3.81
C LEU A 107 9.79 12.08 4.71
N GLN A 108 8.76 12.90 4.99
CA GLN A 108 8.89 14.06 5.86
C GLN A 108 8.80 13.66 7.33
N ARG A 109 9.69 14.21 8.16
CA ARG A 109 9.74 13.99 9.61
C ARG A 109 8.39 14.23 10.29
N LYS A 110 7.76 15.36 9.94
CA LYS A 110 6.43 15.76 10.43
C LYS A 110 5.35 14.69 10.22
N THR A 111 5.45 13.89 9.13
CA THR A 111 4.51 12.80 8.87
C THR A 111 4.61 11.72 9.96
N ILE A 112 5.83 11.41 10.40
CA ILE A 112 6.09 10.43 11.46
C ILE A 112 5.71 10.98 12.83
N GLU A 113 6.03 12.25 13.13
CA GLU A 113 5.59 12.91 14.37
C GLU A 113 4.06 12.91 14.48
N SER A 114 3.36 13.29 13.41
CA SER A 114 1.90 13.27 13.36
C SER A 114 1.31 11.86 13.50
N ALA A 115 2.01 10.83 13.02
CA ALA A 115 1.60 9.43 13.18
C ALA A 115 1.77 8.98 14.64
N ILE A 116 2.86 9.37 15.30
CA ILE A 116 3.09 9.09 16.72
C ILE A 116 2.01 9.76 17.56
N ASP A 117 1.66 11.02 17.29
CA ASP A 117 0.62 11.75 18.02
C ASP A 117 -0.78 11.12 17.88
N GLN A 118 -1.05 10.44 16.76
CA GLN A 118 -2.29 9.71 16.51
C GLN A 118 -2.29 8.28 17.07
N SER A 119 -1.12 7.78 17.47
CA SER A 119 -0.95 6.46 18.04
C SER A 119 -1.31 6.44 19.53
N ASN A 120 -1.61 5.25 20.06
CA ASN A 120 -1.97 5.07 21.46
C ASN A 120 -1.04 4.05 22.11
N GLY A 121 -0.50 4.41 23.27
CA GLY A 121 0.26 3.48 24.12
C GLY A 121 1.52 2.92 23.46
N GLU A 122 1.68 1.60 23.53
CA GLU A 122 2.83 0.86 23.02
C GLU A 122 2.41 -0.20 22.00
N GLY A 123 3.35 -0.66 21.19
CA GLY A 123 3.11 -1.69 20.18
C GLY A 123 4.19 -1.71 19.12
N SER A 124 4.19 -2.75 18.27
CA SER A 124 5.16 -2.90 17.18
C SER A 124 5.13 -1.72 16.21
N ILE A 125 3.94 -1.24 15.84
CA ILE A 125 3.76 -0.06 14.98
C ILE A 125 4.35 1.19 15.63
N VAL A 126 4.03 1.46 16.91
CA VAL A 126 4.54 2.63 17.64
C VAL A 126 6.06 2.58 17.77
N LYS A 127 6.62 1.38 18.03
CA LYS A 127 8.06 1.17 18.10
C LYS A 127 8.72 1.46 16.75
N ALA A 128 8.17 0.95 15.65
CA ALA A 128 8.67 1.22 14.31
C ALA A 128 8.60 2.72 13.95
N LEU A 129 7.52 3.41 14.33
CA LEU A 129 7.39 4.86 14.15
C LEU A 129 8.47 5.63 14.92
N LYS A 130 8.70 5.29 16.19
CA LYS A 130 9.75 5.91 17.01
C LYS A 130 11.14 5.65 16.43
N ASN A 131 11.43 4.41 16.03
CA ASN A 131 12.69 4.08 15.37
C ASN A 131 12.87 4.87 14.05
N THR A 132 11.80 5.02 13.28
CA THR A 132 11.81 5.81 12.05
C THR A 132 12.10 7.29 12.36
N LEU A 133 11.56 7.85 13.44
CA LEU A 133 11.84 9.22 13.87
C LEU A 133 13.33 9.42 14.21
N GLU A 134 13.98 8.40 14.79
CA GLU A 134 15.42 8.46 15.07
C GLU A 134 16.26 8.47 13.79
N LEU A 135 15.78 7.93 12.66
CA LEU A 135 16.50 7.98 11.38
C LEU A 135 16.67 9.40 10.82
N PHE A 136 15.88 10.36 11.31
CA PHE A 136 16.02 11.78 10.96
C PHE A 136 17.13 12.48 11.74
N LYS A 137 17.68 11.84 12.78
CA LYS A 137 18.77 12.39 13.57
C LYS A 137 20.09 11.86 13.02
N GLU A 138 20.87 12.74 12.39
CA GLU A 138 22.29 12.49 12.17
C GLU A 138 23.10 13.06 13.34
N THR A 139 24.32 12.56 13.52
CA THR A 139 25.22 12.85 14.65
C THR A 139 25.38 14.35 14.96
N THR A 140 25.13 15.22 13.99
CA THR A 140 25.30 16.68 14.11
C THR A 140 24.12 17.52 13.59
N HIS A 141 23.09 16.92 12.97
CA HIS A 141 21.97 17.65 12.39
C HIS A 141 20.69 16.80 12.37
N THR A 142 19.54 17.45 12.50
CA THR A 142 18.23 16.81 12.32
C THR A 142 17.70 17.12 10.93
N SER A 143 17.56 16.12 10.07
CA SER A 143 16.93 16.30 8.76
C SER A 143 15.42 16.43 8.90
N GLU A 144 14.80 17.23 8.04
CA GLU A 144 13.34 17.35 7.91
C GLU A 144 12.75 16.28 6.99
N ASP A 145 13.59 15.70 6.13
CA ASP A 145 13.21 14.65 5.20
C ASP A 145 14.31 13.57 5.06
N ILE A 146 13.89 12.36 4.68
CA ILE A 146 14.80 11.25 4.35
C ILE A 146 14.33 10.60 3.04
N PRO A 147 15.24 10.07 2.21
CA PRO A 147 14.84 9.35 0.99
C PRO A 147 14.02 8.11 1.34
N ILE A 148 12.98 7.83 0.55
CA ILE A 148 12.17 6.61 0.66
C ILE A 148 12.87 5.44 -0.04
N LEU A 149 13.22 5.64 -1.31
CA LEU A 149 13.85 4.61 -2.13
C LEU A 149 15.34 4.48 -1.82
N ALA A 150 15.88 3.29 -2.02
CA ALA A 150 17.24 2.90 -1.65
C ALA A 150 17.60 3.06 -0.15
N ASN A 151 16.65 3.42 0.71
CA ASN A 151 16.84 3.58 2.15
C ASN A 151 16.55 2.27 2.90
N LYS A 152 17.58 1.44 3.07
CA LYS A 152 17.46 0.13 3.73
C LYS A 152 17.07 0.21 5.21
N LEU A 153 17.50 1.27 5.91
CA LEU A 153 17.17 1.46 7.32
C LEU A 153 15.68 1.78 7.48
N LEU A 154 15.16 2.71 6.67
CA LEU A 154 13.74 3.00 6.62
C LEU A 154 12.94 1.77 6.20
N CYS A 155 13.39 1.04 5.17
CA CYS A 155 12.71 -0.18 4.71
C CYS A 155 12.49 -1.17 5.85
N LYS A 156 13.51 -1.41 6.68
CA LYS A 156 13.40 -2.33 7.82
C LYS A 156 12.32 -1.91 8.81
N GLU A 157 12.21 -0.63 9.12
CA GLU A 157 11.16 -0.13 10.02
C GLU A 157 9.78 -0.18 9.35
N LEU A 158 9.69 0.04 8.04
CA LEU A 158 8.46 -0.15 7.28
C LEU A 158 8.03 -1.62 7.26
N GLU A 159 8.95 -2.57 7.11
CA GLU A 159 8.65 -4.01 7.21
C GLU A 159 8.03 -4.35 8.58
N ALA A 160 8.65 -3.89 9.67
CA ALA A 160 8.11 -4.08 11.02
C ALA A 160 6.72 -3.43 11.21
N MET A 161 6.50 -2.26 10.60
CA MET A 161 5.22 -1.58 10.63
C MET A 161 4.15 -2.34 9.82
N ALA A 162 4.49 -2.84 8.63
CA ALA A 162 3.61 -3.64 7.79
C ALA A 162 3.18 -4.93 8.49
N ASP A 163 4.09 -5.60 9.18
CA ASP A 163 3.79 -6.80 9.97
C ASP A 163 2.75 -6.47 11.05
N GLY A 164 2.93 -5.35 11.76
CA GLY A 164 1.98 -4.85 12.75
C GLY A 164 0.59 -4.50 12.18
N LEU A 165 0.52 -4.12 10.90
CA LEU A 165 -0.74 -3.79 10.22
C LEU A 165 -1.51 -5.03 9.73
N SER A 166 -0.90 -6.21 9.73
CA SER A 166 -1.48 -7.41 9.11
C SER A 166 -2.85 -7.79 9.68
N SER A 167 -3.06 -7.67 10.99
CA SER A 167 -4.35 -7.94 11.63
C SER A 167 -5.43 -6.90 11.27
N TYR A 168 -5.05 -5.62 11.17
CA TYR A 168 -5.96 -4.54 10.75
C TYR A 168 -6.40 -4.72 9.29
N ILE A 169 -5.47 -5.10 8.42
CA ILE A 169 -5.76 -5.40 7.01
C ILE A 169 -6.69 -6.60 6.90
N ALA A 170 -6.42 -7.67 7.66
CA ALA A 170 -7.27 -8.86 7.67
C ALA A 170 -8.70 -8.52 8.13
N GLU A 171 -8.83 -7.69 9.17
CA GLU A 171 -10.14 -7.24 9.65
C GLU A 171 -10.88 -6.38 8.62
N ALA A 172 -10.23 -5.35 8.06
CA ALA A 172 -10.83 -4.48 7.05
C ALA A 172 -11.29 -5.27 5.80
N ASN A 173 -10.54 -6.30 5.42
CA ASN A 173 -10.87 -7.15 4.27
C ASN A 173 -12.04 -8.12 4.52
N LYS A 174 -12.50 -8.32 5.76
CA LYS A 174 -13.75 -9.07 6.01
C LYS A 174 -14.95 -8.34 5.41
N THR A 175 -14.97 -7.01 5.46
CA THR A 175 -16.03 -6.20 4.82
C THR A 175 -15.93 -6.29 3.30
N VAL A 176 -14.73 -6.30 2.73
CA VAL A 176 -14.55 -6.48 1.28
C VAL A 176 -15.08 -7.85 0.84
N LEU A 177 -14.86 -8.90 1.63
CA LEU A 177 -15.37 -10.23 1.33
C LEU A 177 -16.90 -10.26 1.25
N SER A 178 -17.60 -9.55 2.14
CA SER A 178 -19.07 -9.49 2.10
C SER A 178 -19.57 -8.77 0.85
N PHE A 179 -18.91 -7.68 0.44
CA PHE A 179 -19.24 -6.98 -0.82
C PHE A 179 -19.00 -7.85 -2.05
N VAL A 180 -17.85 -8.50 -2.16
CA VAL A 180 -17.55 -9.41 -3.29
C VAL A 180 -18.57 -10.54 -3.37
N THR A 181 -18.94 -11.12 -2.23
CA THR A 181 -19.95 -12.18 -2.17
C THR A 181 -21.32 -11.68 -2.63
N HIS A 182 -21.73 -10.48 -2.20
CA HIS A 182 -22.97 -9.87 -2.62
C HIS A 182 -22.99 -9.57 -4.13
N SER A 183 -21.94 -8.94 -4.66
CA SER A 183 -21.83 -8.63 -6.09
C SER A 183 -21.84 -9.89 -6.96
N PHE A 184 -21.25 -10.99 -6.49
CA PHE A 184 -21.30 -12.27 -7.19
C PHE A 184 -22.72 -12.86 -7.19
N ASN A 185 -23.39 -12.86 -6.04
CA ASN A 185 -24.75 -13.41 -5.89
C ASN A 185 -25.86 -12.51 -6.48
N ALA A 186 -25.60 -11.23 -6.77
CA ALA A 186 -26.58 -10.35 -7.38
C ALA A 186 -26.76 -10.58 -8.90
N ILE A 187 -25.84 -11.33 -9.52
CA ILE A 187 -25.80 -11.56 -10.98
C ILE A 187 -26.23 -12.99 -11.34
N TYR A 188 -26.20 -13.93 -10.38
CA TYR A 188 -26.56 -15.35 -10.54
C TYR A 188 -27.64 -15.75 -9.54
#